data_AF-X1RKB6-F1
#
_entry.id   AF-X1RKB6-F1
#
_cell.length_a   1.000
_cell.length_b   1.000
_cell.length_c   1.000
_cell.angle_alpha   90.00
_cell.angle_beta   90.00
_cell.angle_gamma   90.00
#
_symmetry.space_group_name_H-M   'P 1'
#
loop_
_entity.id
_entity.type
_entity.pdbx_description
1 polymer ?
#
loop_
_entity_poly.entity_id
_entity_poly.type
_entity_poly.pdbx_seq_one_letter_code
_entity_poly.pdbx_strand_id
1 'polypeptide(L)'
;MPKVHKTVDEAAKHLGESVSVIPGRYKEATGKAAWEEPASSPQSELNYSAGVSEAIAEGRRVTGIHKAGDTKYRKGCAEKGAGVIGTRITAALGTYRTEFSPILGAMNAASDAAPPRTRDPMANIDARLKPVVAATIAAKK
;
A
#
# COMPACT_ATOMS: atom_id res chain seq x y z
N MET A 1 -30.55 29.46 -28.82
CA MET A 1 -30.86 29.28 -27.38
C MET A 1 -29.56 29.16 -26.62
N PRO A 2 -29.36 29.86 -25.49
CA PRO A 2 -28.17 29.69 -24.66
C PRO A 2 -28.12 28.26 -24.08
N LYS A 3 -26.92 27.67 -24.01
CA LYS A 3 -26.73 26.36 -23.38
C LYS A 3 -26.84 26.53 -21.86
N VAL A 4 -27.80 25.87 -21.25
CA VAL A 4 -27.93 25.80 -19.78
C VAL A 4 -27.00 24.69 -19.30
N HIS A 5 -26.09 25.02 -18.39
CA HIS A 5 -25.17 24.07 -17.79
C HIS A 5 -25.66 23.67 -16.40
N LYS A 6 -25.50 22.38 -16.07
CA LYS A 6 -25.77 21.84 -14.73
C LYS A 6 -24.93 22.59 -13.69
N THR A 7 -25.56 23.01 -12.60
CA THR A 7 -24.87 23.66 -11.47
C THR A 7 -24.16 22.64 -10.58
N VAL A 8 -23.27 23.12 -9.71
CA VAL A 8 -22.60 22.27 -8.71
C VAL A 8 -23.62 21.67 -7.75
N ASP A 9 -24.65 22.42 -7.36
CA ASP A 9 -25.68 21.96 -6.43
C ASP A 9 -26.55 20.87 -7.06
N GLU A 10 -26.92 21.02 -8.33
CA GLU A 10 -27.62 19.98 -9.09
C GLU A 10 -26.76 18.72 -9.22
N ALA A 11 -25.45 18.86 -9.46
CA ALA A 11 -24.55 17.73 -9.50
C ALA A 11 -24.42 17.01 -8.14
N ALA A 12 -24.32 17.77 -7.05
CA ALA A 12 -24.23 17.23 -5.69
C ALA A 12 -25.52 16.51 -5.29
N LYS A 13 -26.68 17.09 -5.61
CA LYS A 13 -27.99 16.47 -5.39
C LYS A 13 -28.09 15.11 -6.09
N HIS A 14 -27.80 15.06 -7.40
CA HIS A 14 -27.87 13.81 -8.15
C HIS A 14 -26.90 12.75 -7.63
N LEU A 15 -25.69 13.15 -7.20
CA LEU A 15 -24.75 12.22 -6.57
C LEU A 15 -25.30 11.68 -5.24
N GLY A 16 -25.88 12.55 -4.41
CA GLY A 16 -26.50 12.15 -3.14
C GLY A 16 -27.66 11.17 -3.31
N GLU A 17 -28.55 11.43 -4.28
CA GLU A 17 -29.66 10.53 -4.64
C GLU A 17 -29.16 9.16 -5.11
N SER A 18 -27.98 9.12 -5.75
CA SER A 18 -27.38 7.88 -6.27
C SER A 18 -26.76 6.99 -5.18
N VAL A 19 -26.52 7.50 -3.96
CA VAL A 19 -25.83 6.75 -2.88
C VAL A 19 -26.55 5.45 -2.53
N SER A 20 -27.87 5.39 -2.64
CA SER A 20 -28.66 4.19 -2.33
C SER A 20 -28.48 3.06 -3.35
N VAL A 21 -28.17 3.38 -4.62
CA VAL A 21 -28.09 2.40 -5.72
C VAL A 21 -26.66 2.03 -6.10
N ILE A 22 -25.69 2.94 -5.87
CA ILE A 22 -24.29 2.73 -6.25
C ILE A 22 -23.68 1.46 -5.62
N PRO A 23 -23.87 1.15 -4.31
CA PRO A 23 -23.23 -0.03 -3.72
C PRO A 23 -23.64 -1.34 -4.37
N GLY A 24 -24.94 -1.50 -4.68
CA GLY A 24 -25.45 -2.70 -5.35
C GLY A 24 -24.88 -2.85 -6.77
N ARG A 25 -24.91 -1.77 -7.55
CA ARG A 25 -24.34 -1.74 -8.91
C ARG A 25 -22.84 -1.98 -8.93
N TYR A 26 -22.11 -1.41 -7.96
CA TYR A 26 -20.68 -1.60 -7.81
C TYR A 26 -20.34 -3.07 -7.51
N LYS A 27 -21.06 -3.71 -6.57
CA LYS A 27 -20.87 -5.13 -6.25
C LYS A 27 -21.14 -6.02 -7.46
N GLU A 28 -22.20 -5.73 -8.21
CA GLU A 28 -22.53 -6.49 -9.42
C GLU A 28 -21.44 -6.38 -10.49
N ALA A 29 -20.96 -5.16 -10.75
CA ALA A 29 -19.94 -4.90 -11.77
C ALA A 29 -18.58 -5.49 -11.38
N THR A 30 -18.16 -5.33 -10.13
CA THR A 30 -16.87 -5.87 -9.63
C THR A 30 -16.83 -7.39 -9.64
N GLY A 31 -17.97 -8.08 -9.43
CA GLY A 31 -18.06 -9.53 -9.58
C GLY A 31 -17.81 -10.04 -11.00
N LYS A 32 -17.89 -9.19 -12.03
CA LYS A 32 -17.66 -9.53 -13.44
C LYS A 32 -16.30 -9.03 -13.96
N ALA A 33 -15.51 -8.36 -13.14
CA ALA A 33 -14.29 -7.69 -13.58
C ALA A 33 -13.14 -8.68 -13.78
N ALA A 34 -12.71 -8.87 -15.03
CA ALA A 34 -11.48 -9.59 -15.38
C ALA A 34 -10.32 -8.60 -15.55
N TRP A 35 -9.85 -8.03 -14.43
CA TRP A 35 -8.88 -6.92 -14.46
C TRP A 35 -7.42 -7.37 -14.52
N GLU A 36 -7.11 -8.57 -14.03
CA GLU A 36 -5.74 -9.05 -13.85
C GLU A 36 -4.99 -9.16 -15.18
N GLU A 37 -5.53 -9.91 -16.14
CA GLU A 37 -4.91 -10.14 -17.45
C GLU A 37 -4.53 -8.85 -18.20
N PRO A 38 -5.42 -7.85 -18.37
CA PRO A 38 -5.01 -6.59 -19.00
C PRO A 38 -3.99 -5.81 -18.16
N ALA A 39 -4.10 -5.85 -16.83
CA ALA A 39 -3.20 -5.13 -15.93
C ALA A 39 -1.78 -5.74 -15.87
N SER A 40 -1.65 -7.06 -16.06
CA SER A 40 -0.36 -7.77 -16.07
C SER A 40 0.26 -7.87 -17.47
N SER A 41 -0.31 -7.21 -18.48
CA SER A 41 0.21 -7.26 -19.85
C SER A 41 1.56 -6.51 -19.99
N PRO A 42 2.41 -6.90 -20.95
CA PRO A 42 3.65 -6.17 -21.22
C PRO A 42 3.44 -4.69 -21.54
N GLN A 43 2.33 -4.35 -22.20
CA GLN A 43 1.97 -2.96 -22.50
C GLN A 43 1.65 -2.18 -21.22
N SER A 44 0.98 -2.81 -20.24
CA SER A 44 0.70 -2.17 -18.95
C SER A 44 1.99 -1.87 -18.18
N GLU A 45 2.99 -2.75 -18.24
CA GLU A 45 4.31 -2.49 -17.64
C GLU A 45 5.02 -1.30 -18.32
N LEU A 46 4.95 -1.22 -19.66
CA LEU A 46 5.48 -0.06 -20.40
C LEU A 46 4.78 1.24 -19.99
N ASN A 47 3.45 1.22 -19.89
CA ASN A 47 2.67 2.38 -19.46
C ASN A 47 3.02 2.81 -18.04
N TYR A 48 3.22 1.85 -17.13
CA TYR A 48 3.65 2.12 -15.76
C TYR A 48 5.02 2.81 -15.72
N SER A 49 6.02 2.23 -16.39
CA SER A 49 7.38 2.81 -16.49
C SER A 49 7.37 4.23 -17.04
N ALA A 50 6.63 4.47 -18.14
CA ALA A 50 6.50 5.78 -18.75
C ALA A 50 5.85 6.80 -17.80
N GLY A 51 4.73 6.43 -17.17
CA GLY A 51 4.01 7.30 -16.26
C GLY A 51 4.78 7.62 -14.98
N VAL A 52 5.56 6.68 -14.45
CA VAL A 52 6.47 6.94 -13.31
C VAL A 52 7.56 7.92 -13.72
N SER A 53 8.15 7.74 -14.89
CA SER A 53 9.20 8.62 -15.40
C SER A 53 8.71 10.06 -15.60
N GLU A 54 7.52 10.22 -16.17
CA GLU A 54 6.84 11.51 -16.32
C GLU A 54 6.53 12.14 -14.94
N ALA A 55 5.99 11.36 -14.00
CA ALA A 55 5.67 11.86 -12.66
C ALA A 55 6.91 12.32 -11.88
N ILE A 56 8.05 11.65 -12.08
CA ILE A 56 9.34 12.06 -11.53
C ILE A 56 9.80 13.36 -12.18
N ALA A 57 9.81 13.43 -13.51
CA ALA A 57 10.25 14.62 -14.26
C ALA A 57 9.44 15.87 -13.88
N GLU A 58 8.14 15.72 -13.66
CA GLU A 58 7.24 16.80 -13.25
C GLU A 58 7.20 17.06 -11.74
N GLY A 59 7.88 16.25 -10.92
CA GLY A 59 7.83 16.38 -9.46
C GLY A 59 6.43 16.17 -8.88
N ARG A 60 5.54 15.38 -9.52
CA ARG A 60 4.15 15.19 -9.09
C ARG A 60 4.03 14.74 -7.63
N ARG A 61 5.03 13.97 -7.13
CA ARG A 61 5.06 13.49 -5.74
C ARG A 61 5.08 14.63 -4.72
N VAL A 62 5.98 15.61 -4.88
CA VAL A 62 6.10 16.71 -3.91
C VAL A 62 4.86 17.61 -3.97
N THR A 63 4.34 17.86 -5.17
CA THR A 63 3.07 18.59 -5.37
C THR A 63 1.90 17.90 -4.67
N GLY A 64 1.80 16.57 -4.80
CA GLY A 64 0.78 15.77 -4.11
C GLY A 64 0.90 15.85 -2.59
N ILE A 65 2.13 15.81 -2.05
CA ILE A 65 2.39 15.94 -0.61
C ILE A 65 1.97 17.32 -0.10
N HIS A 66 2.32 18.41 -0.80
CA HIS A 66 1.90 19.75 -0.43
C HIS A 66 0.37 19.91 -0.48
N LYS A 67 -0.28 19.32 -1.50
CA LYS A 67 -1.75 19.33 -1.62
C LYS A 67 -2.43 18.54 -0.51
N ALA A 68 -1.83 17.44 -0.05
CA ALA A 68 -2.32 16.74 1.12
C ALA A 68 -2.13 17.61 2.35
N GLY A 69 -0.89 18.01 2.65
CA GLY A 69 -0.55 18.83 3.79
C GLY A 69 -0.81 18.13 5.13
N ASP A 70 -0.13 18.64 6.14
CA ASP A 70 -0.13 18.11 7.50
C ASP A 70 -1.52 18.06 8.15
N THR A 71 -2.28 19.14 8.02
CA THR A 71 -3.59 19.28 8.67
C THR A 71 -4.60 18.27 8.14
N LYS A 72 -4.71 18.14 6.81
CA LYS A 72 -5.63 17.18 6.18
C LYS A 72 -5.23 15.74 6.50
N TYR A 73 -3.92 15.45 6.52
CA TYR A 73 -3.40 14.13 6.86
C TYR A 73 -3.78 13.76 8.29
N ARG A 74 -3.43 14.59 9.28
CA ARG A 74 -3.75 14.32 10.70
C ARG A 74 -5.25 14.17 10.94
N LYS A 75 -6.06 15.05 10.33
CA LYS A 75 -7.53 14.99 10.40
C LYS A 75 -8.05 13.65 9.84
N GLY A 76 -7.59 13.24 8.66
CA GLY A 76 -7.99 11.97 8.05
C GLY A 76 -7.59 10.74 8.88
N CYS A 77 -6.39 10.75 9.47
CA CYS A 77 -5.94 9.70 10.37
C CYS A 77 -6.83 9.60 11.61
N ALA A 78 -7.13 10.72 12.26
CA ALA A 78 -7.94 10.75 13.48
C ALA A 78 -9.40 10.37 13.21
N GLU A 79 -10.04 10.98 12.21
CA GLU A 79 -11.49 10.84 11.99
C GLU A 79 -11.87 9.56 11.23
N LYS A 80 -11.02 9.10 10.31
CA LYS A 80 -11.33 7.94 9.45
C LYS A 80 -10.50 6.72 9.82
N GLY A 81 -9.20 6.91 10.04
CA GLY A 81 -8.26 5.82 10.28
C GLY A 81 -8.45 5.16 11.64
N ALA A 82 -8.50 5.97 12.71
CA ALA A 82 -8.55 5.47 14.09
C ALA A 82 -9.74 4.54 14.35
N GLY A 83 -10.90 4.83 13.75
CA GLY A 83 -12.12 4.02 13.94
C GLY A 83 -12.08 2.64 13.28
N VAL A 84 -11.20 2.39 12.30
CA VAL A 84 -11.19 1.13 11.51
C VAL A 84 -9.90 0.32 11.62
N ILE A 85 -8.84 0.90 12.18
CA ILE A 85 -7.51 0.27 12.15
C ILE A 85 -7.46 -1.05 12.91
N GLY A 86 -8.13 -1.16 14.07
CA GLY A 86 -8.17 -2.40 14.86
C GLY A 86 -8.81 -3.56 14.10
N THR A 87 -9.96 -3.32 13.45
CA THR A 87 -10.64 -4.32 12.62
C THR A 87 -9.78 -4.74 11.43
N ARG A 88 -9.13 -3.78 10.76
CA ARG A 88 -8.25 -4.06 9.62
C ARG A 88 -7.03 -4.89 10.01
N ILE A 89 -6.38 -4.57 11.14
CA ILE A 89 -5.26 -5.35 11.67
C ILE A 89 -5.74 -6.76 11.99
N THR A 90 -6.86 -6.90 12.73
CA THR A 90 -7.40 -8.20 13.12
C THR A 90 -7.68 -9.08 11.90
N ALA A 91 -8.29 -8.52 10.84
CA ALA A 91 -8.54 -9.23 9.60
C ALA A 91 -7.25 -9.64 8.87
N ALA A 92 -6.17 -8.86 9.00
CA ALA A 92 -4.88 -9.12 8.35
C ALA A 92 -3.94 -10.04 9.16
N LEU A 93 -4.26 -10.40 10.41
CA LEU A 93 -3.39 -11.23 11.26
C LEU A 93 -3.08 -12.59 10.63
N GLY A 94 -4.03 -13.18 9.90
CA GLY A 94 -3.83 -14.43 9.16
C GLY A 94 -2.76 -14.29 8.08
N THR A 95 -2.90 -13.29 7.21
CA THR A 95 -1.90 -12.96 6.18
C THR A 95 -0.55 -12.63 6.80
N TYR A 96 -0.52 -11.81 7.86
CA TYR A 96 0.73 -11.51 8.57
C TYR A 96 1.44 -12.79 9.02
N ARG A 97 0.72 -13.73 9.64
CA ARG A 97 1.30 -15.00 10.04
C ARG A 97 1.84 -15.76 8.84
N THR A 98 1.07 -15.94 7.77
CA THR A 98 1.50 -16.71 6.59
C THR A 98 2.73 -16.09 5.92
N GLU A 99 2.67 -14.80 5.62
CA GLU A 99 3.72 -14.13 4.84
C GLU A 99 4.97 -13.84 5.67
N PHE A 100 4.83 -13.57 6.97
CA PHE A 100 5.99 -13.28 7.82
C PHE A 100 6.68 -14.54 8.36
N SER A 101 5.96 -15.67 8.48
CA SER A 101 6.55 -16.93 8.97
C SER A 101 7.84 -17.35 8.25
N PRO A 102 7.94 -17.37 6.91
CA PRO A 102 9.18 -17.75 6.23
C PRO A 102 10.33 -16.78 6.52
N ILE A 103 10.03 -15.48 6.61
CA ILE A 103 11.03 -14.43 6.92
C ILE A 103 11.55 -14.62 8.34
N LEU A 104 10.65 -14.78 9.32
CA LEU A 104 11.02 -15.01 10.71
C LEU A 104 11.77 -16.33 10.87
N GLY A 105 11.37 -17.39 10.16
CA GLY A 105 12.07 -18.67 10.13
C GLY A 105 13.52 -18.52 9.64
N ALA A 106 13.74 -17.80 8.55
CA ALA A 106 15.09 -17.53 8.02
C ALA A 106 15.94 -16.71 9.00
N MET A 107 15.34 -15.69 9.65
CA MET A 107 16.00 -14.90 10.69
C MET A 107 16.44 -15.76 11.87
N ASN A 108 15.54 -16.61 12.37
CA ASN A 108 15.81 -17.48 13.50
C ASN A 108 16.89 -18.51 13.15
N ALA A 109 16.80 -19.17 12.00
CA ALA A 109 17.82 -20.11 11.55
C ALA A 109 19.22 -19.47 11.44
N ALA A 110 19.31 -18.25 10.91
CA ALA A 110 20.57 -17.51 10.85
C ALA A 110 21.10 -17.09 12.23
N SER A 111 20.19 -16.76 13.16
CA SER A 111 20.55 -16.43 14.54
C SER A 111 21.04 -17.66 15.31
N ASP A 112 20.39 -18.82 15.11
CA ASP A 112 20.72 -20.08 15.78
C ASP A 112 22.06 -20.64 15.28
N ALA A 113 22.37 -20.43 14.00
CA ALA A 113 23.66 -20.79 13.41
C ALA A 113 24.81 -19.82 13.75
N ALA A 114 24.52 -18.71 14.44
CA ALA A 114 25.53 -17.68 14.71
C ALA A 114 26.61 -18.17 15.68
N PRO A 115 27.88 -17.78 15.49
CA PRO A 115 28.96 -18.18 16.38
C PRO A 115 28.79 -17.59 17.80
N PRO A 116 29.48 -18.15 18.81
CA PRO A 116 29.52 -17.59 20.17
C PRO A 116 29.93 -16.10 20.18
N ARG A 117 29.43 -15.34 21.15
CA ARG A 117 29.81 -13.92 21.30
C ARG A 117 31.28 -13.78 21.64
N THR A 118 31.90 -12.74 21.09
CA THR A 118 33.19 -12.25 21.54
C THR A 118 33.02 -11.01 22.42
N ARG A 119 34.12 -10.49 22.99
CA ARG A 119 34.13 -9.21 23.70
C ARG A 119 34.16 -8.00 22.76
N ASP A 120 34.44 -8.22 21.47
CA ASP A 120 34.45 -7.15 20.47
C ASP A 120 33.02 -6.96 19.92
N PRO A 121 32.37 -5.82 20.19
CA PRO A 121 31.04 -5.54 19.70
C PRO A 121 30.95 -5.49 18.17
N MET A 122 32.01 -5.04 17.47
CA MET A 122 32.01 -4.94 16.01
C MET A 122 32.08 -6.34 15.38
N ALA A 123 32.96 -7.21 15.89
CA ALA A 123 33.00 -8.60 15.47
C ALA A 123 31.66 -9.32 15.68
N ASN A 124 30.94 -9.03 16.77
CA ASN A 124 29.60 -9.58 17.01
C ASN A 124 28.56 -9.08 16.01
N ILE A 125 28.58 -7.79 15.63
CA ILE A 125 27.69 -7.25 14.61
C ILE A 125 27.94 -7.95 13.28
N ASP A 126 29.22 -8.06 12.89
CA ASP A 126 29.62 -8.63 11.61
C ASP A 126 29.29 -10.11 11.50
N ALA A 127 29.62 -10.90 12.52
CA ALA A 127 29.46 -12.33 12.50
C ALA A 127 28.05 -12.82 12.88
N ARG A 128 27.18 -11.95 13.42
CA ARG A 128 25.85 -12.36 13.93
C ARG A 128 24.70 -11.54 13.39
N LEU A 129 24.73 -10.20 13.53
CA LEU A 129 23.60 -9.36 13.12
C LEU A 129 23.48 -9.26 11.60
N LYS A 130 24.60 -8.98 10.90
CA LYS A 130 24.59 -8.88 9.43
C LYS A 130 24.06 -10.14 8.74
N PRO A 131 24.43 -11.37 9.15
CA PRO A 131 23.83 -12.61 8.63
C PRO A 131 22.31 -12.70 8.79
N VAL A 132 21.76 -12.33 9.95
CA VAL A 132 20.31 -12.33 10.20
C VAL A 132 19.58 -11.32 9.29
N VAL A 133 20.18 -10.14 9.09
CA VAL A 133 19.64 -9.13 8.16
C VAL A 133 19.71 -9.63 6.71
N ALA A 134 20.81 -10.26 6.32
CA ALA A 134 20.95 -10.85 4.99
C ALA A 134 19.90 -11.95 4.74
N ALA A 135 19.65 -12.81 5.73
CA ALA A 135 18.60 -13.83 5.68
C ALA A 135 17.19 -13.21 5.51
N THR A 136 16.92 -12.11 6.22
CA THR A 136 15.66 -11.35 6.08
C THR A 136 15.49 -10.81 4.65
N ILE A 137 16.55 -10.25 4.06
CA ILE A 137 16.51 -9.67 2.72
C ILE A 137 16.31 -10.78 1.67
N ALA A 138 16.99 -11.91 1.82
CA ALA A 138 16.85 -13.04 0.91
C ALA A 138 15.43 -13.63 0.95
N ALA A 139 14.83 -13.76 2.14
CA ALA A 139 13.49 -14.32 2.32
C ALA A 139 12.33 -13.39 1.91
N LYS A 140 12.61 -12.13 1.56
CA LYS A 140 11.61 -11.14 1.13
C LYS A 140 11.43 -11.05 -0.39
N LYS A 141 12.33 -11.65 -1.17
CA LYS A 141 12.30 -11.65 -2.63
C LYS A 141 11.43 -12.79 -3.14
#